data_AF-A0A9E7I0Y3-F1
#
_entry.id   AF-A0A9E7I0Y3-F1
#
_cell.length_a   1.000
_cell.length_b   1.000
_cell.length_c   1.000
_cell.angle_alpha   90.00
_cell.angle_beta   90.00
_cell.angle_gamma   90.00
#
_symmetry.space_group_name_H-M   'P 1'
#
loop_
_entity.id
_entity.type
_entity.pdbx_description
1 polymer ?
#
loop_
_entity_poly.entity_id
_entity_poly.type
_entity_poly.pdbx_seq_one_letter_code
_entity_poly.pdbx_strand_id
1 'polypeptide(L)'
;MWAEQVLVEVGCGSSSPMKVPEQRACDGDRMAEGSGLSREARVMRYKEKRRNRLFAKRIRYEVRKLNAEKRPRVKGRFVRRKDDDDDEEEDHL
;
A
#
# COMPACT_ATOMS: atom_id res chain seq x y z
N MET A 1 32.69 -11.94 -17.45
CA MET A 1 32.11 -10.60 -17.69
C MET A 1 30.84 -10.44 -16.89
N TRP A 2 30.92 -10.28 -15.57
CA TRP A 2 29.97 -9.54 -14.73
C TRP A 2 30.81 -8.93 -13.61
N ALA A 3 31.72 -8.06 -14.03
CA ALA A 3 32.28 -7.04 -13.16
C ALA A 3 31.46 -5.80 -13.47
N GLU A 4 30.65 -5.38 -12.51
CA GLU A 4 30.42 -3.96 -12.22
C GLU A 4 29.77 -3.88 -10.84
N GLN A 5 30.62 -3.49 -9.90
CA GLN A 5 30.29 -3.08 -8.56
C GLN A 5 29.37 -1.86 -8.63
N VAL A 6 28.17 -1.94 -8.06
CA VAL A 6 27.57 -0.78 -7.39
C VAL A 6 27.42 -1.18 -5.93
N LEU A 7 28.40 -0.75 -5.15
CA LEU A 7 28.37 -0.76 -3.70
C LEU A 7 27.23 0.20 -3.27
N VAL A 8 26.11 -0.34 -2.82
CA VAL A 8 25.17 0.43 -1.99
C VAL A 8 25.48 0.06 -0.55
N GLU A 9 26.11 1.00 0.14
CA GLU A 9 26.38 0.92 1.57
C GLU A 9 25.05 0.80 2.32
N VAL A 10 24.77 -0.37 2.90
CA VAL A 10 23.70 -0.51 3.88
C VAL A 10 24.28 -0.05 5.22
N GLY A 11 24.28 1.26 5.43
CA GLY A 11 24.62 1.87 6.71
C GLY A 11 23.63 1.42 7.78
N CYS A 12 24.12 0.58 8.70
CA CYS A 12 23.53 0.34 10.00
C CYS A 12 23.89 1.50 10.94
N GLY A 13 22.89 2.06 11.64
CA GLY A 13 23.07 3.06 12.70
C GLY A 13 22.52 4.43 12.30
N SER A 14 21.55 5.03 12.98
CA SER A 14 21.12 4.91 14.37
C SER A 14 19.61 5.21 14.42
N SER A 15 18.87 4.41 15.19
CA SER A 15 17.47 4.68 15.48
C SER A 15 17.39 5.88 16.42
N SER A 16 17.40 7.09 15.88
CA SER A 16 16.90 8.24 16.62
C SER A 16 15.38 8.12 16.70
N PRO A 17 14.77 8.03 17.90
CA PRO A 17 13.32 8.05 18.03
C PRO A 17 12.82 9.36 17.44
N MET A 18 12.10 9.28 16.33
CA MET A 18 11.41 10.45 15.79
C MET A 18 10.49 10.95 16.87
N LYS A 19 10.83 12.10 17.46
CA LYS A 19 9.97 12.84 18.36
C LYS A 19 8.78 13.31 17.54
N VAL A 20 7.73 12.47 17.50
CA VAL A 20 6.46 12.83 16.89
C VAL A 20 5.99 14.08 17.65
N PRO A 21 5.80 15.23 16.99
CA PRO A 21 5.16 16.34 17.64
C PRO A 21 3.83 15.84 18.19
N GLU A 22 3.63 15.95 19.50
CA GLU A 22 2.37 15.64 20.16
C GLU A 22 1.36 16.72 19.79
N GLN A 23 0.91 16.65 18.54
CA GLN A 23 -0.22 17.36 18.00
C GLN A 23 -0.84 16.40 16.99
N ARG A 24 -1.43 15.31 17.50
CA ARG A 24 -2.65 14.82 16.86
C ARG A 24 -3.72 15.86 17.15
N ALA A 25 -3.68 16.95 16.39
CA ALA A 25 -4.91 17.57 15.97
C ALA A 25 -5.64 16.45 15.21
N CYS A 26 -6.47 15.71 15.95
CA CYS A 26 -7.58 15.00 15.35
C CYS A 26 -8.56 16.06 14.83
N ASP A 27 -8.15 16.82 13.81
CA ASP A 27 -9.03 17.59 12.96
C ASP A 27 -9.74 16.63 11.98
N GLY A 28 -10.24 15.53 12.53
CA GLY A 28 -11.15 14.61 11.88
C GLY A 28 -12.52 14.89 12.45
N ASP A 29 -13.25 15.80 11.81
CA ASP A 29 -14.70 15.97 11.95
C ASP A 29 -15.21 16.15 13.40
N ARG A 30 -14.68 17.13 14.15
CA ARG A 30 -15.49 17.79 15.17
C ARG A 30 -16.18 18.97 14.50
N MET A 31 -17.50 19.09 14.70
CA MET A 31 -18.42 20.14 14.22
C MET A 31 -19.20 19.83 12.93
N ALA A 32 -20.27 19.07 13.11
CA ALA A 32 -21.48 19.21 12.30
C ALA A 32 -22.69 18.90 13.18
N GLU A 33 -22.81 19.66 14.25
CA GLU A 33 -24.03 19.74 15.05
C GLU A 33 -25.13 20.39 14.19
N GLY A 34 -26.06 19.56 13.73
CA GLY A 34 -27.49 19.88 13.70
C GLY A 34 -28.05 21.05 12.87
N SER A 35 -27.28 21.84 12.12
CA SER A 35 -27.85 22.91 11.28
C SER A 35 -27.98 22.47 9.81
N GLY A 36 -29.13 22.75 9.17
CA GLY A 36 -29.41 22.37 7.78
C GLY A 36 -28.26 22.68 6.83
N LEU A 37 -27.60 23.83 7.01
CA LEU A 37 -26.45 24.28 6.21
C LEU A 37 -25.32 23.24 6.11
N SER A 38 -25.08 22.48 7.18
CA SER A 38 -24.13 21.36 7.18
C SER A 38 -24.62 20.19 6.34
N ARG A 39 -25.92 19.89 6.37
CA ARG A 39 -26.54 18.86 5.53
C ARG A 39 -26.49 19.24 4.06
N GLU A 40 -26.84 20.47 3.70
CA GLU A 40 -26.78 20.93 2.31
C GLU A 40 -25.35 20.84 1.75
N ALA A 41 -24.35 21.29 2.53
CA ALA A 41 -22.94 21.17 2.15
C ALA A 41 -22.51 19.71 1.96
N ARG A 42 -22.90 18.81 2.87
CA ARG A 42 -22.61 17.36 2.77
C ARG A 42 -23.29 16.73 1.55
N VAL A 43 -24.54 17.11 1.26
CA VAL A 43 -25.29 16.62 0.09
C VAL A 43 -24.67 17.10 -1.21
N MET A 44 -24.23 18.36 -1.29
CA MET A 44 -23.52 18.89 -2.46
C MET A 44 -22.21 18.15 -2.71
N ARG A 45 -21.39 17.95 -1.67
CA ARG A 45 -20.17 17.13 -1.75
C ARG A 45 -20.45 15.70 -2.20
N TYR A 46 -21.55 15.09 -1.73
CA TYR A 46 -21.96 13.75 -2.16
C TYR A 46 -22.34 13.72 -3.65
N LYS A 47 -23.15 14.66 -4.12
CA LYS A 47 -23.57 14.76 -5.54
C LYS A 47 -22.36 14.93 -6.45
N GLU A 48 -21.45 15.82 -6.09
CA GLU A 48 -20.21 16.05 -6.82
C GLU A 48 -19.31 14.81 -6.84
N LYS A 49 -19.07 14.20 -5.68
CA LYS A 49 -18.33 12.92 -5.58
C LYS A 49 -18.98 11.82 -6.42
N ARG A 50 -20.32 11.76 -6.51
CA ARG A 50 -21.06 10.77 -7.30
C ARG A 50 -20.87 10.99 -8.80
N ARG A 51 -20.93 12.24 -9.27
CA ARG A 51 -20.67 12.59 -10.68
C ARG A 51 -19.23 12.25 -11.08
N ASN A 52 -18.28 12.46 -10.18
CA ASN A 52 -16.84 12.26 -10.45
C ASN A 52 -16.36 10.83 -10.18
N ARG A 53 -17.26 9.85 -10.09
CA ARG A 53 -16.85 8.44 -9.93
C ARG A 53 -16.21 7.94 -11.23
N LEU A 54 -14.99 7.43 -11.10
CA LEU A 54 -14.30 6.76 -12.20
C LEU A 54 -14.74 5.30 -12.22
N PHE A 55 -15.55 4.92 -13.21
CA PHE A 55 -15.99 3.54 -13.41
C PHE A 55 -14.98 2.70 -14.20
N ALA A 56 -14.11 3.35 -14.97
CA ALA A 56 -13.00 2.67 -15.63
C ALA A 56 -11.97 2.18 -14.60
N LYS A 57 -11.32 1.05 -14.90
CA LYS A 57 -10.25 0.52 -14.06
C LYS A 57 -9.07 1.48 -14.06
N ARG A 58 -8.79 2.11 -12.90
CA ARG A 58 -7.61 2.96 -12.71
C ARG A 58 -6.52 2.20 -11.97
N ILE A 59 -5.34 2.13 -12.58
CA ILE A 59 -4.13 1.60 -11.95
C ILE A 59 -3.49 2.72 -11.13
N ARG A 60 -3.31 2.52 -9.82
CA ARG A 60 -2.71 3.53 -8.93
C ARG A 60 -1.21 3.36 -8.71
N TYR A 61 -0.72 2.11 -8.74
CA TYR A 61 0.66 1.78 -8.44
C TYR A 61 1.27 1.07 -9.63
N GLU A 62 2.00 1.83 -10.44
CA GLU A 62 2.57 1.36 -11.70
C GLU A 62 3.61 0.27 -11.47
N VAL A 63 4.50 0.47 -10.50
CA VAL A 63 5.54 -0.52 -10.14
C VAL A 63 4.91 -1.87 -9.77
N ARG A 64 3.80 -1.88 -9.03
CA ARG A 64 3.10 -3.13 -8.65
C ARG A 64 2.45 -3.80 -9.85
N LYS A 65 1.92 -3.03 -10.81
CA LYS A 65 1.37 -3.56 -12.07
C LYS A 65 2.47 -4.24 -12.90
N LEU A 66 3.58 -3.55 -13.12
CA LEU A 66 4.73 -4.09 -13.86
C LEU A 66 5.28 -5.36 -13.21
N ASN A 67 5.37 -5.39 -11.88
CA ASN A 67 5.79 -6.59 -11.17
C ASN A 67 4.80 -7.76 -11.37
N ALA A 68 3.49 -7.50 -11.27
CA ALA A 68 2.46 -8.51 -11.46
C ALA A 68 2.35 -9.04 -12.90
N GLU A 69 2.77 -8.25 -13.89
CA GLU A 69 2.89 -8.65 -15.31
C GLU A 69 4.13 -9.51 -15.56
N LYS A 70 5.25 -9.20 -14.90
CA LYS A 70 6.50 -9.98 -15.01
C LYS A 70 6.45 -11.35 -14.32
N ARG A 71 5.65 -11.50 -13.25
CA ARG A 71 5.57 -12.77 -12.48
C ARG A 71 4.94 -13.91 -13.30
N PRO A 72 5.51 -15.13 -13.27
CA PRO A 72 5.00 -16.27 -14.03
C PRO A 72 3.60 -16.70 -13.55
N ARG A 73 2.70 -16.97 -14.50
CA ARG A 73 1.32 -17.40 -14.23
C ARG A 73 0.96 -18.70 -14.94
N VAL A 74 0.22 -19.57 -14.27
CA VAL A 74 -0.41 -20.77 -14.85
C VAL A 74 -1.90 -20.70 -14.54
N LYS A 75 -2.75 -20.75 -15.58
CA LYS A 75 -4.23 -20.60 -15.46
C LYS A 75 -4.68 -19.37 -14.64
N GLY A 76 -3.95 -18.25 -14.79
CA GLY A 76 -4.25 -16.97 -14.11
C GLY A 76 -3.72 -16.84 -12.68
N ARG A 77 -3.18 -17.90 -12.08
CA ARG A 77 -2.59 -17.91 -10.73
C ARG A 77 -1.07 -17.76 -10.79
N PHE A 78 -0.47 -17.17 -9.76
CA PHE A 78 0.99 -17.17 -9.61
C PHE A 78 1.50 -18.54 -9.19
N VAL A 79 2.65 -18.92 -9.70
CA VAL A 79 3.34 -20.17 -9.36
C VAL A 79 4.25 -19.93 -8.14
N ARG A 80 4.29 -20.88 -7.18
CA ARG A 80 5.28 -20.90 -6.09
C ARG A 80 6.58 -21.52 -6.61
N ARG A 81 7.73 -21.00 -6.17
CA ARG A 81 9.02 -21.61 -6.51
C ARG A 81 9.16 -22.89 -5.70
N LYS A 82 9.74 -23.93 -6.29
CA LYS A 82 9.82 -25.24 -5.64
C LYS A 82 10.78 -25.26 -4.45
N ASP A 83 11.69 -24.29 -4.38
CA ASP A 83 12.77 -24.23 -3.38
C ASP A 83 12.30 -23.65 -2.02
N ASP A 84 11.02 -23.32 -1.85
CA ASP A 84 10.46 -22.75 -0.61
C ASP A 84 9.86 -23.82 0.34
N ASP A 85 10.02 -25.13 0.06
CA ASP A 85 9.34 -26.24 0.77
C ASP A 85 10.22 -27.40 1.24
N ASP A 86 11.55 -27.32 1.11
CA ASP A 86 12.44 -28.40 1.57
C ASP A 86 12.81 -28.18 3.05
N ASP A 87 11.83 -28.11 3.95
CA ASP A 87 12.03 -28.30 5.40
C ASP A 87 11.77 -29.79 5.70
N GLU A 88 12.80 -30.62 5.51
CA GLU A 88 12.81 -32.05 5.84
C GLU A 88 12.63 -32.23 7.36
N GLU A 89 11.48 -32.75 7.80
CA GLU A 89 11.27 -33.29 9.15
C GLU A 89 12.05 -34.60 9.30
N GLU A 90 13.20 -34.56 9.98
CA GLU A 90 13.83 -35.78 10.52
C GLU A 90 13.07 -36.21 11.79
N ASP A 91 12.26 -37.27 11.69
CA ASP A 91 11.72 -37.98 12.87
C ASP A 91 12.89 -38.59 13.66
N HIS A 92 13.37 -37.90 14.69
CA HIS A 92 14.25 -38.46 15.71
C HIS A 92 13.47 -39.47 16.56
N LEU A 93 13.78 -40.75 16.34
CA LEU A 93 13.32 -41.89 17.14
C LEU A 93 13.68 -41.75 18.64
#